data_AF-A0AAW1KD33-F1
#
_entry.id   AF-A0AAW1KD33-F1
#
_cell.length_a   1.000
_cell.length_b   1.000
_cell.length_c   1.000
_cell.angle_alpha   90.00
_cell.angle_beta   90.00
_cell.angle_gamma   90.00
#
_symmetry.space_group_name_H-M   'P 1'
#
loop_
_entity.id
_entity.type
_entity.pdbx_description
1 polymer ?
#
loop_
_entity_poly.entity_id
_entity_poly.type
_entity_poly.pdbx_seq_one_letter_code
_entity_poly.pdbx_strand_id
1 'polypeptide(L)'
;MSSEMLSFVHAQVGFLLLFDLHFTESVDQFLLSETMQPSEIFPFVIRDPNRWSLLVPRNRYWGLHPPPAHIEDVVEDGLLAIQRAVFLKRAGVDTNIDNQFLLNPPSRTALLESALKNLVRYLQATRNKDLQQPVKEGVDTLPMYLYRSLNCREEMEKLACSENICSIFFFFLLSLYLYVNKDLQQPVKEGVDTLLMYLCRSLNSRLGKGGIGGKYSYGIFQTFIFNVGNNSM
;
A
#
# COMPACT_ATOMS: atom_id res chain seq x y z
N MET A 1 -28.42 -18.65 -1.35
CA MET A 1 -27.30 -17.97 -0.69
C MET A 1 -27.65 -16.49 -0.58
N SER A 2 -27.53 -15.85 0.58
CA SER A 2 -27.80 -14.41 0.70
C SER A 2 -26.70 -13.60 0.01
N SER A 3 -27.01 -12.36 -0.41
CA SER A 3 -26.01 -11.44 -1.00
C SER A 3 -24.82 -11.23 -0.06
N GLU A 4 -25.11 -11.10 1.24
CA GLU A 4 -24.09 -10.96 2.28
C GLU A 4 -23.18 -12.19 2.39
N MET A 5 -23.74 -13.40 2.33
CA MET A 5 -22.95 -14.63 2.34
C MET A 5 -22.09 -14.75 1.08
N LEU A 6 -22.63 -14.41 -0.09
CA LEU A 6 -21.86 -14.41 -1.34
C LEU A 6 -20.69 -13.42 -1.26
N SER A 7 -20.94 -12.21 -0.77
CA SER A 7 -19.92 -11.19 -0.57
C SER A 7 -18.83 -11.64 0.41
N PHE A 8 -19.21 -12.30 1.50
CA PHE A 8 -18.27 -12.90 2.46
C PHE A 8 -17.41 -13.99 1.79
N VAL A 9 -18.02 -14.87 0.98
CA VAL A 9 -17.30 -15.91 0.24
C VAL A 9 -16.30 -15.29 -0.74
N HIS A 10 -16.68 -14.25 -1.49
CA HIS A 10 -15.74 -13.53 -2.36
C HIS A 10 -14.53 -12.98 -1.58
N ALA A 11 -14.73 -12.34 -0.43
CA ALA A 11 -13.62 -11.86 0.39
C ALA A 11 -12.71 -13.00 0.88
N GLN A 12 -13.30 -14.10 1.38
CA GLN A 12 -12.58 -15.28 1.84
C GLN A 12 -11.73 -15.91 0.73
N VAL A 13 -12.33 -16.16 -0.42
CA VAL A 13 -11.64 -16.73 -1.59
C VAL A 13 -10.54 -15.78 -2.06
N GLY A 14 -10.80 -14.47 -2.05
CA GLY A 14 -9.78 -13.47 -2.38
C GLY A 14 -8.54 -13.56 -1.49
N PHE A 15 -8.71 -13.74 -0.17
CA PHE A 15 -7.56 -13.91 0.73
C PHE A 15 -6.83 -15.23 0.52
N LEU A 16 -7.56 -16.34 0.33
CA LEU A 16 -6.93 -17.64 0.01
C LEU A 16 -6.04 -17.52 -1.23
N LEU A 17 -6.56 -16.94 -2.31
CA LEU A 17 -5.82 -16.70 -3.55
C LEU A 17 -4.63 -15.75 -3.34
N LEU A 18 -4.75 -14.73 -2.47
CA LEU A 18 -3.65 -13.82 -2.16
C LEU A 18 -2.46 -14.57 -1.55
N PHE A 19 -2.73 -15.46 -0.58
CA PHE A 19 -1.70 -16.26 0.08
C PHE A 19 -1.16 -17.38 -0.81
N ASP A 20 -1.96 -17.85 -1.77
CA ASP A 20 -1.53 -18.80 -2.81
C ASP A 20 -0.81 -18.13 -4.00
N LEU A 21 -0.56 -16.81 -3.91
CA LEU A 21 0.17 -15.99 -4.90
C LEU A 21 -0.59 -15.70 -6.21
N HIS A 22 -1.89 -15.98 -6.26
CA HIS A 22 -2.80 -15.64 -7.37
C HIS A 22 -3.38 -14.24 -7.21
N PHE A 23 -2.52 -13.22 -7.26
CA PHE A 23 -2.88 -11.83 -6.92
C PHE A 23 -3.94 -11.19 -7.83
N THR A 24 -4.00 -11.57 -9.10
CA THR A 24 -4.98 -11.02 -10.04
C THR A 24 -6.38 -11.51 -9.69
N GLU A 25 -6.53 -12.82 -9.57
CA GLU A 25 -7.77 -13.50 -9.21
C GLU A 25 -8.21 -13.10 -7.80
N SER A 26 -7.27 -12.98 -6.87
CA SER A 26 -7.51 -12.47 -5.52
C SER A 26 -8.21 -11.11 -5.53
N VAL A 27 -7.66 -10.15 -6.28
CA VAL A 27 -8.24 -8.81 -6.38
C VAL A 27 -9.56 -8.81 -7.14
N ASP A 28 -9.72 -9.66 -8.15
CA ASP A 28 -11.02 -9.82 -8.84
C ASP A 28 -12.10 -10.26 -7.83
N GLN A 29 -11.79 -11.20 -6.94
CA GLN A 29 -12.70 -11.62 -5.87
C GLN A 29 -12.97 -10.48 -4.86
N PHE A 30 -11.96 -9.73 -4.45
CA PHE A 30 -12.17 -8.58 -3.56
C PHE A 30 -13.09 -7.52 -4.17
N LEU A 31 -13.00 -7.28 -5.48
CA LEU A 31 -13.85 -6.32 -6.17
C LEU A 31 -15.32 -6.77 -6.27
N LEU A 32 -15.57 -8.08 -6.27
CA LEU A 32 -16.91 -8.66 -6.22
C LEU A 32 -17.54 -8.64 -4.82
N SER A 33 -16.76 -8.39 -3.78
CA SER A 33 -17.23 -8.35 -2.39
C SER A 33 -17.67 -6.94 -1.98
N GLU A 34 -18.94 -6.80 -1.59
CA GLU A 34 -19.50 -5.57 -1.03
C GLU A 34 -19.06 -5.35 0.43
N THR A 35 -18.76 -6.44 1.15
CA THR A 35 -18.39 -6.46 2.57
C THR A 35 -16.90 -6.27 2.80
N MET A 36 -16.08 -6.48 1.77
CA MET A 36 -14.63 -6.29 1.81
C MET A 36 -14.30 -4.80 1.97
N GLN A 37 -13.63 -4.47 3.07
CA GLN A 37 -13.20 -3.10 3.34
C GLN A 37 -11.79 -2.84 2.79
N PRO A 38 -11.50 -1.65 2.25
CA PRO A 38 -10.16 -1.34 1.77
C PRO A 38 -9.08 -1.41 2.87
N SER A 39 -9.45 -1.10 4.12
CA SER A 39 -8.51 -1.17 5.24
C SER A 39 -7.96 -2.57 5.50
N GLU A 40 -8.66 -3.61 5.05
CA GLU A 40 -8.25 -5.01 5.25
C GLU A 40 -6.96 -5.35 4.50
N ILE A 41 -6.63 -4.61 3.43
CA ILE A 41 -5.39 -4.83 2.68
C ILE A 41 -4.22 -3.94 3.13
N PHE A 42 -4.46 -2.98 4.04
CA PHE A 42 -3.40 -2.05 4.46
C PHE A 42 -2.17 -2.73 5.08
N PRO A 43 -2.30 -3.80 5.90
CA PRO A 43 -1.15 -4.51 6.45
C PRO A 43 -0.21 -5.11 5.39
N PHE A 44 -0.72 -5.40 4.19
CA PHE A 44 0.10 -5.92 3.10
C PHE A 44 0.94 -4.82 2.44
N VAL A 45 0.56 -3.54 2.58
CA VAL A 45 1.26 -2.39 1.95
C VAL A 45 2.21 -1.69 2.92
N ILE A 46 1.85 -1.60 4.19
CA ILE A 46 2.62 -0.86 5.19
C ILE A 46 2.82 -1.72 6.43
N ARG A 47 4.08 -1.80 6.90
CA ARG A 47 4.44 -2.56 8.09
C ARG A 47 3.86 -1.91 9.34
N ASP A 48 3.54 -2.73 10.33
CA ASP A 48 3.13 -2.27 11.66
C ASP A 48 4.34 -1.83 12.50
N PRO A 49 4.14 -0.92 13.46
CA PRO A 49 2.90 -0.18 13.73
C PRO A 49 2.72 1.00 12.76
N ASN A 50 1.51 1.23 12.27
CA ASN A 50 1.17 2.42 11.50
C ASN A 50 -0.19 2.99 11.94
N ARG A 51 -0.47 4.22 11.50
CA ARG A 51 -1.70 4.95 11.90
C ARG A 51 -2.99 4.26 11.44
N TRP A 52 -2.92 3.39 10.44
CA TRP A 52 -4.07 2.67 9.90
C TRP A 52 -4.21 1.24 10.42
N SER A 53 -3.25 0.72 11.21
CA SER A 53 -3.33 -0.61 11.82
C SER A 53 -4.58 -0.81 12.68
N LEU A 54 -5.10 0.28 13.28
CA LEU A 54 -6.32 0.27 14.08
C LEU A 54 -7.61 0.19 13.25
N LEU A 55 -7.54 0.43 11.93
CA LEU A 55 -8.69 0.41 11.02
C LEU A 55 -8.97 -0.97 10.44
N VAL A 56 -8.06 -1.93 10.65
CA VAL A 56 -8.19 -3.29 10.15
C VAL A 56 -9.22 -4.02 11.00
N PRO A 57 -10.37 -4.44 10.44
CA PRO A 57 -11.29 -5.34 11.12
C PRO A 57 -10.54 -6.60 11.55
N ARG A 58 -10.41 -6.80 12.86
CA ARG A 58 -9.67 -7.95 13.38
C ARG A 58 -10.48 -9.23 13.16
N ASN A 59 -9.81 -10.30 12.75
CA ASN A 59 -10.31 -11.68 12.74
C ASN A 59 -11.55 -11.96 11.85
N ARG A 60 -11.95 -11.09 10.92
CA ARG A 60 -13.16 -11.31 10.11
C ARG A 60 -13.02 -12.52 9.17
N TYR A 61 -11.85 -12.69 8.56
CA TYR A 61 -11.61 -13.73 7.56
C TYR A 61 -10.53 -14.76 7.96
N TRP A 62 -9.83 -14.54 9.07
CA TRP A 62 -8.58 -15.23 9.44
C TRP A 62 -8.73 -16.69 9.89
N GLY A 63 -9.94 -17.26 9.84
CA GLY A 63 -10.17 -18.67 10.17
C GLY A 63 -9.63 -19.64 9.13
N LEU A 64 -9.39 -19.18 7.89
CA LEU A 64 -9.04 -20.03 6.74
C LEU A 64 -7.69 -19.68 6.09
N HIS A 65 -7.04 -18.61 6.53
CA HIS A 65 -5.78 -18.15 5.95
C HIS A 65 -4.86 -17.60 7.05
N PRO A 66 -3.54 -17.50 6.82
CA PRO A 66 -2.61 -16.89 7.77
C PRO A 66 -3.02 -15.46 8.15
N PRO A 67 -2.61 -14.95 9.32
CA PRO A 67 -2.82 -13.55 9.65
C PRO A 67 -2.16 -12.63 8.61
N PRO A 68 -2.70 -11.42 8.38
CA PRO A 68 -2.09 -10.46 7.45
C PRO A 68 -0.62 -10.18 7.79
N ALA A 69 0.21 -10.18 6.77
CA ALA A 69 1.63 -9.84 6.83
C ALA A 69 1.98 -8.89 5.68
N HIS A 70 3.15 -8.27 5.72
CA HIS A 70 3.59 -7.41 4.64
C HIS A 70 3.72 -8.22 3.33
N ILE A 71 3.40 -7.64 2.17
CA ILE A 71 3.29 -8.39 0.91
C ILE A 71 4.59 -9.08 0.52
N GLU A 72 5.74 -8.52 0.92
CA GLU A 72 7.04 -9.16 0.74
C GLU A 72 7.11 -10.48 1.50
N ASP A 73 6.69 -10.49 2.75
CA ASP A 73 6.73 -11.67 3.61
C ASP A 73 5.75 -12.74 3.09
N VAL A 74 4.57 -12.33 2.60
CA VAL A 74 3.62 -13.23 1.93
C VAL A 74 4.24 -13.89 0.70
N VAL A 75 4.96 -13.13 -0.13
CA VAL A 75 5.64 -13.67 -1.32
C VAL A 75 6.76 -14.63 -0.93
N GLU A 76 7.57 -14.31 0.08
CA GLU A 76 8.62 -15.21 0.57
C GLU A 76 8.04 -16.53 1.08
N ASP A 77 7.00 -16.46 1.93
CA ASP A 77 6.37 -17.62 2.53
C ASP A 77 5.72 -18.51 1.45
N GLY A 78 5.05 -17.92 0.46
CA GLY A 78 4.47 -18.65 -0.68
C GLY A 78 5.54 -19.32 -1.55
N LEU A 79 6.67 -18.65 -1.81
CA LEU A 79 7.79 -19.25 -2.54
C LEU A 79 8.41 -20.43 -1.77
N LEU A 80 8.56 -20.30 -0.46
CA LEU A 80 9.02 -21.40 0.40
C LEU A 80 8.01 -22.56 0.38
N ALA A 81 6.71 -22.29 0.38
CA ALA A 81 5.67 -23.30 0.26
C ALA A 81 5.76 -24.05 -1.08
N ILE A 82 5.96 -23.35 -2.20
CA ILE A 82 6.18 -23.95 -3.53
C ILE A 82 7.42 -24.85 -3.51
N GLN A 83 8.55 -24.37 -2.98
CA GLN A 83 9.78 -25.16 -2.91
C GLN A 83 9.59 -26.45 -2.10
N ARG A 84 8.90 -26.37 -0.96
CA ARG A 84 8.54 -27.54 -0.15
C ARG A 84 7.64 -28.51 -0.91
N ALA A 85 6.65 -28.00 -1.64
CA ALA A 85 5.75 -28.83 -2.44
C ALA A 85 6.47 -29.55 -3.58
N VAL A 86 7.41 -28.90 -4.26
CA VAL A 86 8.27 -29.54 -5.28
C VAL A 86 9.04 -30.72 -4.67
N PHE A 87 9.59 -30.56 -3.46
CA PHE A 87 10.29 -31.64 -2.77
C PHE A 87 9.36 -32.80 -2.41
N LEU A 88 8.20 -32.51 -1.82
CA LEU A 88 7.21 -33.51 -1.44
C LEU A 88 6.67 -34.30 -2.64
N LYS A 89 6.38 -33.61 -3.75
CA LYS A 89 5.91 -34.26 -4.98
C LYS A 89 6.94 -35.23 -5.57
N ARG A 90 8.24 -34.89 -5.48
CA ARG A 90 9.33 -35.83 -5.85
C ARG A 90 9.39 -37.06 -4.94
N ALA A 91 8.94 -36.94 -3.70
CA ALA A 91 8.79 -38.05 -2.76
C ALA A 91 7.47 -38.83 -2.94
N GLY A 92 6.65 -38.51 -3.96
CA GLY A 92 5.38 -39.17 -4.23
C GLY A 92 4.22 -38.70 -3.34
N VAL A 93 4.37 -37.56 -2.65
CA VAL A 93 3.32 -36.97 -1.82
C VAL A 93 2.55 -35.93 -2.63
N ASP A 94 1.22 -36.07 -2.68
CA ASP A 94 0.35 -35.07 -3.31
C ASP A 94 0.33 -33.76 -2.52
N THR A 95 0.27 -32.65 -3.25
CA THR A 95 0.30 -31.29 -2.68
C THR A 95 -0.75 -30.43 -3.36
N ASN A 96 -1.34 -29.49 -2.61
CA ASN A 96 -2.39 -28.60 -3.12
C ASN A 96 -1.84 -27.38 -3.88
N ILE A 97 -0.53 -27.29 -4.11
CA ILE A 97 0.10 -26.21 -4.86
C ILE A 97 -0.24 -26.35 -6.34
N ASP A 98 -0.52 -25.21 -6.98
CA ASP A 98 -0.77 -25.12 -8.41
C ASP A 98 0.35 -25.81 -9.22
N ASN A 99 -0.05 -26.77 -10.04
CA ASN A 99 0.86 -27.50 -10.91
C ASN A 99 1.63 -26.57 -11.86
N GLN A 100 1.07 -25.40 -12.20
CA GLN A 100 1.76 -24.39 -13.01
C GLN A 100 3.05 -23.89 -12.33
N PHE A 101 3.01 -23.65 -11.02
CA PHE A 101 4.19 -23.22 -10.26
C PHE A 101 5.24 -24.33 -10.11
N LEU A 102 4.82 -25.59 -10.13
CA LEU A 102 5.74 -26.73 -10.10
C LEU A 102 6.48 -26.90 -11.43
N LEU A 103 5.80 -26.61 -12.55
CA LEU A 103 6.36 -26.70 -13.89
C LEU A 103 7.23 -25.48 -14.23
N ASN A 104 6.79 -24.28 -13.84
CA ASN A 104 7.47 -23.01 -14.10
C ASN A 104 7.44 -22.15 -12.83
N PRO A 105 8.39 -22.32 -11.90
CA PRO A 105 8.43 -21.56 -10.66
C PRO A 105 8.54 -20.06 -10.95
N PRO A 106 7.64 -19.24 -10.40
CA PRO A 106 7.68 -17.80 -10.63
C PRO A 106 8.87 -17.19 -9.90
N SER A 107 9.43 -16.10 -10.46
CA SER A 107 10.48 -15.35 -9.76
C SER A 107 9.88 -14.44 -8.70
N ARG A 108 10.60 -14.25 -7.59
CA ARG A 108 10.25 -13.31 -6.53
C ARG A 108 9.92 -11.91 -7.07
N THR A 109 10.73 -11.39 -7.98
CA THR A 109 10.52 -10.06 -8.57
C THR A 109 9.21 -9.99 -9.34
N ALA A 110 8.91 -10.99 -10.16
CA ALA A 110 7.65 -11.03 -10.93
C ALA A 110 6.42 -11.13 -10.01
N LEU A 111 6.52 -11.92 -8.94
CA LEU A 111 5.45 -12.02 -7.94
C LEU A 111 5.21 -10.70 -7.21
N LEU A 112 6.27 -10.04 -6.74
CA LEU A 112 6.15 -8.74 -6.08
C LEU A 112 5.57 -7.69 -7.01
N GLU A 113 6.05 -7.63 -8.26
CA GLU A 113 5.51 -6.70 -9.24
C GLU A 113 4.00 -6.94 -9.47
N SER A 114 3.60 -8.21 -9.64
CA SER A 114 2.20 -8.61 -9.79
C SER A 114 1.36 -8.24 -8.57
N ALA A 115 1.85 -8.53 -7.36
CA ALA A 115 1.18 -8.24 -6.11
C ALA A 115 0.96 -6.73 -5.94
N LEU A 116 2.02 -5.93 -6.11
CA LEU A 116 1.96 -4.48 -5.97
C LEU A 116 0.99 -3.86 -6.99
N LYS A 117 1.05 -4.29 -8.26
CA LYS A 117 0.13 -3.83 -9.33
C LYS A 117 -1.33 -4.15 -8.99
N ASN A 118 -1.60 -5.34 -8.47
CA ASN A 118 -2.95 -5.75 -8.12
C ASN A 118 -3.48 -5.01 -6.87
N LEU A 119 -2.64 -4.78 -5.86
CA LEU A 119 -3.02 -3.96 -4.71
C LEU A 119 -3.31 -2.51 -5.12
N VAL A 120 -2.53 -1.92 -6.04
CA VAL A 120 -2.84 -0.61 -6.64
C VAL A 120 -4.20 -0.65 -7.32
N ARG A 121 -4.46 -1.65 -8.17
CA ARG A 121 -5.73 -1.82 -8.90
C ARG A 121 -6.93 -1.82 -7.94
N TYR A 122 -6.83 -2.56 -6.84
CA TYR A 122 -7.88 -2.62 -5.83
C TYR A 122 -8.08 -1.26 -5.12
N LEU A 123 -7.00 -0.59 -4.68
CA LEU A 123 -7.09 0.71 -4.02
C LEU A 123 -7.67 1.79 -4.94
N GLN A 124 -7.26 1.82 -6.21
CA GLN A 124 -7.81 2.76 -7.18
C GLN A 124 -9.31 2.53 -7.42
N ALA A 125 -9.75 1.28 -7.57
CA ALA A 125 -11.15 0.95 -7.76
C ALA A 125 -12.02 1.31 -6.53
N THR A 126 -11.44 1.27 -5.33
CA THR A 126 -12.15 1.60 -4.08
C THR A 126 -12.16 3.08 -3.76
N ARG A 127 -11.33 3.90 -4.42
CA ARG A 127 -11.16 5.33 -4.15
C ARG A 127 -12.41 6.18 -4.31
N ASN A 128 -13.31 5.79 -5.21
CA ASN A 128 -14.57 6.49 -5.47
C ASN A 128 -15.73 5.98 -4.60
N LYS A 129 -15.51 4.99 -3.74
CA LYS A 129 -16.52 4.50 -2.81
C LYS A 129 -16.73 5.52 -1.68
N ASP A 130 -17.91 5.49 -1.07
CA ASP A 130 -18.18 6.25 0.14
C ASP A 130 -17.49 5.56 1.32
N LEU A 131 -16.36 6.13 1.75
CA LEU A 131 -15.48 5.56 2.77
C LEU A 131 -15.38 6.48 3.96
N GLN A 132 -15.27 5.89 5.16
CA GLN A 132 -14.95 6.64 6.36
C GLN A 132 -13.61 7.36 6.21
N GLN A 133 -13.52 8.60 6.73
CA GLN A 133 -12.38 9.49 6.54
C GLN A 133 -11.01 8.83 6.81
N PRO A 134 -10.78 8.06 7.89
CA PRO A 134 -9.48 7.41 8.12
C PRO A 134 -9.12 6.35 7.07
N VAL A 135 -10.12 5.62 6.55
CA VAL A 135 -9.93 4.62 5.49
C VAL A 135 -9.68 5.31 4.16
N LYS A 136 -10.44 6.36 3.85
CA LYS A 136 -10.26 7.19 2.66
C LYS A 136 -8.83 7.72 2.56
N GLU A 137 -8.28 8.23 3.66
CA GLU A 137 -6.88 8.69 3.71
C GLU A 137 -5.87 7.59 3.39
N GLY A 138 -6.11 6.36 3.86
CA GLY A 138 -5.26 5.22 3.52
C GLY A 138 -5.36 4.85 2.04
N VAL A 139 -6.58 4.80 1.51
CA VAL A 139 -6.84 4.53 0.07
C VAL A 139 -6.23 5.58 -0.85
N ASP A 140 -6.23 6.84 -0.41
CA ASP A 140 -5.61 7.95 -1.16
C ASP A 140 -4.07 7.91 -1.06
N THR A 141 -3.52 7.48 0.08
CA THR A 141 -2.08 7.58 0.35
C THR A 141 -1.28 6.33 -0.07
N LEU A 142 -1.77 5.13 0.24
CA LEU A 142 -1.05 3.88 0.03
C LEU A 142 -0.69 3.58 -1.44
N PRO A 143 -1.50 3.95 -2.45
CA PRO A 143 -1.07 3.79 -3.84
C PRO A 143 0.20 4.55 -4.18
N MET A 144 0.51 5.68 -3.52
CA MET A 144 1.79 6.40 -3.70
C MET A 144 2.98 5.54 -3.31
N TYR A 145 2.88 4.84 -2.16
CA TYR A 145 3.93 3.92 -1.72
C TYR A 145 4.13 2.79 -2.72
N LEU A 146 3.03 2.21 -3.21
CA LEU A 146 3.07 1.13 -4.20
C LEU A 146 3.66 1.59 -5.54
N TYR A 147 3.24 2.75 -6.05
CA TYR A 147 3.81 3.32 -7.27
C TYR A 147 5.30 3.64 -7.14
N ARG A 148 5.74 4.06 -5.95
CA ARG A 148 7.17 4.24 -5.68
C ARG A 148 7.90 2.91 -5.77
N SER A 149 7.39 1.85 -5.14
CA SER A 149 7.99 0.51 -5.20
C SER A 149 8.01 -0.05 -6.64
N LEU A 150 7.03 0.32 -7.46
CA LEU A 150 6.95 -0.04 -8.88
C LEU A 150 7.74 0.89 -9.81
N ASN A 151 8.35 1.98 -9.30
CA ASN A 151 8.95 3.05 -10.09
C ASN A 151 8.02 3.69 -11.14
N CYS A 152 6.70 3.73 -10.89
CA CYS A 152 5.70 4.32 -11.78
C CYS A 152 5.51 5.83 -11.51
N ARG A 153 6.49 6.63 -11.89
CA ARG A 153 6.50 8.08 -11.63
C ARG A 153 5.29 8.81 -12.21
N GLU A 154 4.93 8.55 -13.46
CA GLU A 154 3.82 9.25 -14.13
C GLU A 154 2.48 9.01 -13.42
N GLU A 155 2.22 7.79 -12.98
CA GLU A 155 0.98 7.45 -12.26
C GLU A 155 0.95 8.08 -10.87
N MET A 156 2.10 8.21 -10.22
CA MET A 156 2.24 8.93 -8.96
C MET A 156 1.93 10.43 -9.12
N GLU A 157 2.45 11.06 -10.18
CA GLU A 157 2.18 12.46 -10.50
C GLU A 157 0.70 12.69 -10.84
N LYS A 158 0.09 11.82 -11.64
CA LYS A 158 -1.36 11.85 -11.93
C LYS A 158 -2.19 11.71 -10.67
N LEU A 159 -1.86 10.76 -9.79
CA LEU A 159 -2.57 10.57 -8.54
C LEU A 159 -2.47 11.80 -7.64
N ALA A 160 -1.30 12.45 -7.58
CA ALA A 160 -1.07 13.61 -6.74
C ALA A 160 -1.81 14.87 -7.22
N CYS A 161 -2.06 14.95 -8.53
CA CYS A 161 -2.82 16.03 -9.15
C CYS A 161 -4.33 15.79 -9.20
N SER A 162 -4.81 14.63 -8.74
CA SER A 162 -6.25 14.29 -8.81
C SER A 162 -7.08 14.97 -7.73
N GLU A 163 -8.36 15.26 -7.98
CA GLU A 163 -9.22 16.07 -7.09
C GLU A 163 -9.46 15.47 -5.69
N ASN A 164 -9.33 14.15 -5.54
CA ASN A 164 -9.53 13.41 -4.28
C ASN A 164 -8.28 13.43 -3.37
N ILE A 165 -7.76 14.61 -3.02
CA ILE A 165 -6.57 14.76 -2.18
C ILE A 165 -6.96 14.80 -0.69
N CYS A 166 -7.32 13.66 -0.08
CA CYS A 166 -7.28 13.62 1.38
C CYS A 166 -5.83 13.54 1.86
N SER A 167 -5.34 14.61 2.50
CA SER A 167 -4.17 14.63 3.40
C SER A 167 -2.79 14.29 2.80
N ILE A 168 -2.68 13.96 1.50
CA ILE A 168 -1.46 13.49 0.83
C ILE A 168 -0.36 14.55 0.67
N PHE A 169 -0.67 15.85 0.77
CA PHE A 169 0.26 16.91 0.34
C PHE A 169 1.62 16.88 1.08
N PHE A 170 1.65 16.49 2.34
CA PHE A 170 2.87 16.46 3.15
C PHE A 170 3.79 15.28 2.80
N PHE A 171 3.24 14.07 2.63
CA PHE A 171 4.01 12.87 2.27
C PHE A 171 4.40 12.84 0.79
N PHE A 172 3.60 13.47 -0.09
CA PHE A 172 3.94 13.67 -1.50
C PHE A 172 5.15 14.58 -1.67
N LEU A 173 5.18 15.74 -0.99
CA LEU A 173 6.34 16.63 -1.00
C LEU A 173 7.58 15.94 -0.41
N LEU A 174 7.45 15.17 0.67
CA LEU A 174 8.57 14.44 1.27
C LEU A 174 9.06 13.29 0.38
N SER A 175 8.17 12.54 -0.26
CA SER A 175 8.54 11.42 -1.14
C SER A 175 9.12 11.90 -2.47
N LEU A 176 8.59 12.98 -3.04
CA LEU A 176 9.14 13.68 -4.20
C LEU A 176 10.50 14.30 -3.84
N TYR A 177 10.63 14.95 -2.68
CA TYR A 177 11.90 15.48 -2.16
C TYR A 177 12.94 14.37 -2.00
N LEU A 178 12.60 13.23 -1.39
CA LEU A 178 13.52 12.10 -1.21
C LEU A 178 13.83 11.35 -2.51
N TYR A 179 12.91 11.35 -3.48
CA TYR A 179 13.13 10.77 -4.81
C TYR A 179 14.06 11.66 -5.67
N VAL A 180 13.85 12.97 -5.64
CA VAL A 180 14.66 13.96 -6.38
C VAL A 180 16.04 14.16 -5.75
N ASN A 181 16.19 14.03 -4.42
CA ASN A 181 17.46 14.24 -3.71
C ASN A 181 18.46 13.08 -3.79
N LYS A 182 18.12 11.92 -4.36
CA LYS A 182 19.07 10.80 -4.44
C LYS A 182 20.29 11.10 -5.33
N ASP A 183 20.18 12.10 -6.24
CA ASP A 183 21.17 12.35 -7.29
C ASP A 183 21.57 13.85 -7.46
N LEU A 184 21.29 14.74 -6.51
CA LEU A 184 21.57 16.19 -6.64
C LEU A 184 22.81 16.65 -5.86
N GLN A 185 23.65 17.47 -6.51
CA GLN A 185 24.75 18.19 -5.86
C GLN A 185 24.22 19.32 -4.95
N GLN A 186 24.94 19.60 -3.85
CA GLN A 186 24.57 20.51 -2.75
C GLN A 186 23.85 21.83 -3.12
N PRO A 187 24.25 22.62 -4.13
CA PRO A 187 23.62 23.91 -4.40
C PRO A 187 22.19 23.82 -4.97
N VAL A 188 21.76 22.67 -5.49
CA VAL A 188 20.37 22.46 -5.96
C VAL A 188 19.42 22.15 -4.81
N LYS A 189 19.97 21.64 -3.69
CA LYS A 189 19.23 21.27 -2.48
C LYS A 189 18.57 22.49 -1.81
N GLU A 190 19.30 23.60 -1.72
CA GLU A 190 18.81 24.87 -1.13
C GLU A 190 17.68 25.51 -1.96
N GLY A 191 17.71 25.35 -3.28
CA GLY A 191 16.65 25.82 -4.18
C GLY A 191 15.34 25.04 -4.01
N VAL A 192 15.45 23.71 -3.81
CA VAL A 192 14.30 22.82 -3.55
C VAL A 192 13.70 23.10 -2.17
N ASP A 193 14.53 23.30 -1.14
CA ASP A 193 14.08 23.66 0.21
C ASP A 193 13.32 25.01 0.23
N THR A 194 13.81 25.98 -0.53
CA THR A 194 13.15 27.29 -0.69
C THR A 194 11.82 27.17 -1.43
N LEU A 195 11.74 26.33 -2.47
CA LEU A 195 10.49 26.05 -3.19
C LEU A 195 9.47 25.34 -2.30
N LEU A 196 9.91 24.36 -1.49
CA LEU A 196 9.07 23.66 -0.51
C LEU A 196 8.49 24.63 0.51
N MET A 197 9.33 25.53 1.05
CA MET A 197 8.91 26.58 1.99
C MET A 197 7.90 27.56 1.38
N TYR A 198 8.09 27.94 0.11
CA TYR A 198 7.19 28.84 -0.60
C TYR A 198 5.83 28.17 -0.91
N LEU A 199 5.84 26.90 -1.30
CA LEU A 199 4.65 26.09 -1.52
C LEU A 199 3.87 25.87 -0.21
N CYS A 200 4.56 25.59 0.90
CA CYS A 200 3.96 25.51 2.23
C CYS A 200 3.31 26.83 2.68
N ARG A 201 3.93 27.99 2.40
CA ARG A 201 3.34 29.32 2.68
C ARG A 201 2.12 29.62 1.81
N SER A 202 2.17 29.28 0.52
CA SER A 202 1.06 29.46 -0.42
C SER A 202 -0.15 28.57 -0.09
N LEU A 203 0.08 27.42 0.55
CA LEU A 203 -0.98 26.52 1.01
C LEU A 203 -1.63 27.01 2.32
N ASN A 204 -0.86 27.58 3.24
CA ASN A 204 -1.40 28.20 4.46
C ASN A 204 -2.30 29.41 4.17
N SER A 205 -2.11 30.11 3.04
CA SER A 205 -3.02 31.17 2.61
C SER A 205 -4.28 30.65 1.93
N ARG A 206 -4.25 29.47 1.30
CA ARG A 206 -5.40 28.83 0.62
C ARG A 206 -6.30 28.01 1.54
N LEU A 207 -5.75 27.40 2.61
CA LEU A 207 -6.52 26.57 3.55
C LEU A 207 -7.29 27.37 4.62
N GLY A 208 -7.19 28.70 4.63
CA GLY A 208 -7.88 29.57 5.58
C GLY A 208 -7.34 29.43 7.02
N LYS A 209 -7.18 30.56 7.71
CA LYS A 209 -6.83 30.61 9.13
C LYS A 209 -8.00 30.11 9.98
N GLY A 210 -8.25 28.81 10.00
CA GLY A 210 -9.37 28.24 10.78
C GLY A 210 -9.48 26.71 10.76
N GLY A 211 -8.86 26.03 9.79
CA GLY A 211 -8.86 24.56 9.75
C GLY A 211 -7.92 23.96 10.79
N ILE A 212 -8.42 23.00 11.57
CA ILE A 212 -7.70 22.23 12.58
C ILE A 212 -6.37 21.66 12.04
N GLY A 213 -6.27 21.37 10.72
CA GLY A 213 -5.06 20.86 10.05
C GLY A 213 -3.85 21.82 9.97
N GLY A 214 -4.02 23.13 10.14
CA GLY A 214 -2.92 24.10 10.04
C GLY A 214 -1.95 24.07 11.23
N LYS A 215 -2.45 23.76 12.44
CA LYS A 215 -1.62 23.69 13.65
C LYS A 215 -0.85 22.36 13.77
N TYR A 216 -1.45 21.25 13.36
CA TYR A 216 -0.78 19.94 13.39
C TYR A 216 0.37 19.84 12.40
N SER A 217 0.24 20.46 11.22
CA SER A 217 1.28 20.47 10.19
C SER A 217 2.55 21.23 10.62
N TYR A 218 2.41 22.29 11.44
CA TYR A 218 3.55 23.12 11.86
C TYR A 218 4.37 22.48 12.99
N GLY A 219 3.72 21.79 13.94
CA GLY A 219 4.40 21.07 15.03
C GLY A 219 5.22 19.88 14.52
N ILE A 220 4.68 19.12 13.56
CA ILE A 220 5.38 18.00 12.92
C ILE A 220 6.61 18.49 12.14
N PHE A 221 6.50 19.64 11.48
CA PHE A 221 7.62 20.27 10.75
C PHE A 221 8.78 20.66 11.68
N GLN A 222 8.50 21.25 12.85
CA GLN A 222 9.54 21.60 13.83
C GLN A 222 10.23 20.37 14.43
N THR A 223 9.47 19.33 14.79
CA THR A 223 10.06 18.11 15.38
C THR A 223 10.89 17.30 14.37
N PHE A 224 10.56 17.36 13.07
CA PHE A 224 11.28 16.60 12.04
C PHE A 224 12.56 17.30 11.56
N ILE A 225 12.57 18.63 11.40
CA ILE A 225 13.81 19.38 11.13
C ILE A 225 14.83 19.20 12.26
N PHE A 226 14.38 19.17 13.51
CA PHE A 226 15.27 18.98 14.67
C PHE A 226 15.90 17.57 14.73
N ASN A 227 15.23 16.55 14.21
CA ASN A 227 15.72 15.16 14.23
C ASN A 227 16.53 14.76 12.97
N VAL A 228 16.26 15.37 11.81
CA VAL A 228 17.06 15.11 10.59
C VAL A 228 18.37 15.89 10.61
N GLY A 229 18.41 17.09 11.22
CA GLY A 229 19.64 17.88 11.36
C GLY A 229 20.70 17.28 12.30
N ASN A 230 20.31 16.39 13.23
CA ASN A 230 21.21 15.81 14.23
C ASN A 230 21.79 14.43 13.85
N ASN A 231 21.40 13.85 12.71
CA ASN A 231 21.95 12.58 12.22
C ASN A 231 22.98 12.76 11.09
N SER A 232 23.50 13.97 10.95
CA SER A 232 24.64 14.30 10.09
C SER A 232 25.73 14.99 10.90
N MET A 233 26.31 14.25 11.85
CA MET A 233 27.68 14.38 12.36
C MET A 233 28.26 12.99 12.57
#